data_AF-A0A7S6SI61-F1
#
_entry.id   AF-A0A7S6SI61-F1
#
_cell.length_a   1.000
_cell.length_b   1.000
_cell.length_c   1.000
_cell.angle_alpha   90.00
_cell.angle_beta   90.00
_cell.angle_gamma   90.00
#
_symmetry.space_group_name_H-M   'P 1'
#
loop_
_entity.id
_entity.type
_entity.pdbx_description
1 polymer ?
#
loop_
_entity_poly.entity_id
_entity_poly.type
_entity_poly.pdbx_seq_one_letter_code
_entity_poly.pdbx_strand_id
1 'polypeptide(L)'
;MFSLLILVMAAAGFLACLWAFGEWRRSRSVILLFNVLVLAAAVLHALIAGTGRWAGPGADLRGLYVLPLLVATVALPAALFTFATISRGSGFAWARIDWGHGGVCLLAVALLIYSLPGIFVIPTLAPACWQDVVWYLPSVPPPLFCPDAAPELLLPPRLPVVPAIVLAAYLGLGAGLWYRQDWPWLLAGMGVGTALLLLPLTWGPLPRFAGELLCAAAMALAAVRYVRSQPPPAAPAGDGPAG
;
A
#
# COMPACT_ATOMS: atom_id res chain seq x y z
N MET A 1 0.24 -24.09 9.04
CA MET A 1 -0.76 -23.28 9.77
C MET A 1 -0.66 -21.80 9.39
N PHE A 2 0.55 -21.26 9.21
CA PHE A 2 0.78 -19.84 8.96
C PHE A 2 0.27 -19.39 7.59
N SER A 3 0.38 -20.24 6.57
CA SER A 3 -0.18 -19.96 5.24
C SER A 3 -1.69 -19.75 5.27
N LEU A 4 -2.41 -20.57 6.06
CA LEU A 4 -3.86 -20.40 6.25
C LEU A 4 -4.19 -19.10 6.97
N LEU A 5 -3.40 -18.70 7.96
CA LEU A 5 -3.58 -17.41 8.63
C LEU A 5 -3.37 -16.24 7.66
N ILE A 6 -2.36 -16.32 6.79
CA ILE A 6 -2.15 -15.33 5.72
C ILE A 6 -3.33 -15.30 4.76
N LEU A 7 -3.87 -16.46 4.37
CA LEU A 7 -5.07 -16.52 3.51
C LEU A 7 -6.30 -15.91 4.18
N VAL A 8 -6.50 -16.13 5.49
CA VAL A 8 -7.59 -15.48 6.25
C VAL A 8 -7.42 -13.96 6.27
N MET A 9 -6.20 -13.47 6.48
CA MET A 9 -5.90 -12.03 6.38
C MET A 9 -6.14 -11.50 4.96
N ALA A 10 -5.71 -12.24 3.94
CA ALA A 10 -5.94 -11.89 2.54
C ALA A 10 -7.43 -11.82 2.21
N ALA A 11 -8.24 -12.76 2.71
CA ALA A 11 -9.68 -12.75 2.55
C ALA A 11 -10.32 -11.53 3.24
N ALA A 12 -9.92 -11.20 4.46
CA ALA A 12 -10.39 -10.00 5.15
C ALA A 12 -10.00 -8.71 4.38
N GLY A 13 -8.76 -8.64 3.92
CA GLY A 13 -8.27 -7.54 3.07
C GLY A 13 -9.02 -7.45 1.74
N PHE A 14 -9.35 -8.59 1.13
CA PHE A 14 -10.13 -8.65 -0.11
C PHE A 14 -11.54 -8.09 0.09
N LEU A 15 -12.21 -8.43 1.20
CA LEU A 15 -13.51 -7.84 1.53
C LEU A 15 -13.42 -6.31 1.71
N ALA A 16 -12.39 -5.83 2.40
CA ALA A 16 -12.14 -4.38 2.52
C ALA A 16 -11.86 -3.74 1.16
N CYS A 17 -11.12 -4.42 0.28
CA CYS A 17 -10.82 -3.97 -1.07
C CYS A 17 -12.09 -3.90 -1.94
N LEU A 18 -12.96 -4.92 -1.89
CA LEU A 18 -14.24 -4.92 -2.60
C LEU A 18 -15.15 -3.79 -2.14
N TRP A 19 -15.21 -3.56 -0.83
CA TRP A 19 -15.96 -2.45 -0.24
C TRP A 19 -15.43 -1.11 -0.76
N ALA A 20 -14.11 -0.86 -0.66
CA ALA A 20 -13.50 0.38 -1.12
C ALA A 20 -13.61 0.57 -2.65
N PHE A 21 -13.54 -0.52 -3.42
CA PHE A 21 -13.79 -0.51 -4.86
C PHE A 21 -15.24 -0.15 -5.20
N GLY A 22 -16.21 -0.61 -4.41
CA GLY A 22 -17.61 -0.19 -4.53
C GLY A 22 -17.78 1.32 -4.35
N GLU A 23 -17.07 1.91 -3.38
CA GLU A 23 -17.04 3.35 -3.15
C GLU A 23 -16.35 4.12 -4.28
N TRP A 24 -15.26 3.57 -4.82
CA TRP A 24 -14.60 4.12 -6.01
C TRP A 24 -15.53 4.12 -7.22
N ARG A 25 -16.28 3.03 -7.45
CA ARG A 25 -17.22 2.95 -8.57
C ARG A 25 -18.31 4.03 -8.51
N ARG A 26 -18.77 4.38 -7.31
CA ARG A 26 -19.80 5.41 -7.07
C ARG A 26 -19.24 6.82 -7.25
N SER A 27 -18.05 7.08 -6.73
CA SER A 27 -17.45 8.42 -6.72
C SER A 27 -16.60 8.74 -7.93
N ARG A 28 -16.06 7.72 -8.61
CA ARG A 28 -15.01 7.81 -9.65
C ARG A 28 -13.79 8.65 -9.22
N SER A 29 -13.56 8.75 -7.92
CA SER A 29 -12.48 9.57 -7.37
C SER A 29 -11.11 8.95 -7.63
N VAL A 30 -10.22 9.71 -8.29
CA VAL A 30 -8.85 9.26 -8.62
C VAL A 30 -8.01 9.05 -7.35
N ILE A 31 -8.19 9.89 -6.32
CA ILE A 31 -7.48 9.72 -5.05
C ILE A 31 -7.89 8.40 -4.36
N LEU A 32 -9.16 8.02 -4.43
CA LEU A 32 -9.62 6.75 -3.90
C LEU A 32 -9.06 5.58 -4.72
N LEU A 33 -8.97 5.71 -6.05
CA LEU A 33 -8.40 4.69 -6.92
C LEU A 33 -6.97 4.31 -6.50
N PHE A 34 -6.10 5.28 -6.26
CA PHE A 34 -4.71 4.99 -5.88
C PHE A 34 -4.62 4.19 -4.59
N ASN A 35 -5.42 4.52 -3.57
CA ASN A 35 -5.41 3.78 -2.31
C ASN A 35 -6.06 2.41 -2.43
N VAL A 36 -7.10 2.27 -3.25
CA VAL A 36 -7.68 0.95 -3.58
C VAL A 36 -6.65 0.08 -4.30
N LEU A 37 -5.84 0.64 -5.21
CA LEU A 37 -4.78 -0.10 -5.88
C LEU A 37 -3.67 -0.54 -4.92
N VAL A 38 -3.28 0.31 -3.96
CA VAL A 38 -2.34 -0.09 -2.88
C VAL A 38 -2.91 -1.25 -2.07
N LEU A 39 -4.19 -1.18 -1.67
CA LEU A 39 -4.86 -2.26 -0.93
C LEU A 39 -4.99 -3.54 -1.77
N ALA A 40 -5.35 -3.44 -3.05
CA ALA A 40 -5.42 -4.57 -3.95
C ALA A 40 -4.06 -5.25 -4.12
N ALA A 41 -2.97 -4.48 -4.25
CA ALA A 41 -1.61 -5.02 -4.31
C ALA A 41 -1.24 -5.76 -3.02
N ALA A 42 -1.54 -5.20 -1.83
CA ALA A 42 -1.29 -5.86 -0.55
C ALA A 42 -2.10 -7.15 -0.39
N VAL A 43 -3.37 -7.15 -0.83
CA VAL A 43 -4.24 -8.35 -0.83
C VAL A 43 -3.68 -9.44 -1.75
N LEU A 44 -3.31 -9.09 -2.98
CA LEU A 44 -2.71 -10.04 -3.93
C LEU A 44 -1.39 -10.60 -3.37
N HIS A 45 -0.56 -9.73 -2.81
CA HIS A 45 0.71 -10.14 -2.20
C HIS A 45 0.49 -11.17 -1.07
N ALA A 46 -0.44 -10.89 -0.15
CA ALA A 46 -0.81 -11.82 0.91
C ALA A 46 -1.44 -13.11 0.36
N LEU A 47 -2.32 -13.03 -0.64
CA LEU A 47 -2.94 -14.20 -1.26
C LEU A 47 -1.88 -15.13 -1.84
N ILE A 48 -0.95 -14.60 -2.63
CA ILE A 48 0.11 -15.38 -3.29
C ILE A 48 1.00 -16.04 -2.24
N ALA A 49 1.46 -15.29 -1.22
CA ALA A 49 2.25 -15.84 -0.13
C ALA A 49 1.50 -16.92 0.67
N GLY A 50 0.21 -16.69 0.93
CA GLY A 50 -0.68 -17.66 1.56
C GLY A 50 -0.77 -18.95 0.75
N THR A 51 -0.86 -18.87 -0.58
CA THR A 51 -0.87 -20.04 -1.47
C THR A 51 0.50 -20.68 -1.71
N GLY A 52 1.59 -20.03 -1.29
CA GLY A 52 2.95 -20.43 -1.63
C GLY A 52 3.33 -21.84 -1.18
N ARG A 53 2.71 -22.35 -0.11
CA ARG A 53 2.95 -23.71 0.39
C ARG A 53 2.56 -24.81 -0.59
N TRP A 54 1.54 -24.56 -1.41
CA TRP A 54 1.02 -25.54 -2.37
C TRP A 54 1.72 -25.41 -3.72
N ALA A 55 2.14 -24.20 -4.08
CA ALA A 55 2.89 -23.95 -5.30
C ALA A 55 4.37 -24.39 -5.17
N GLY A 56 4.93 -24.30 -3.96
CA GLY A 56 6.36 -24.51 -3.72
C GLY A 56 7.23 -23.33 -4.24
N PRO A 57 8.53 -23.31 -3.89
CA PRO A 57 9.46 -22.35 -4.45
C PRO A 57 9.68 -22.65 -5.95
N GLY A 58 9.61 -21.63 -6.80
CA GLY A 58 9.83 -21.81 -8.24
C GLY A 58 9.47 -20.58 -9.08
N ALA A 59 9.78 -20.66 -10.38
CA ALA A 59 9.52 -19.57 -11.33
C ALA A 59 8.04 -19.23 -11.43
N ASP A 60 7.14 -20.21 -11.29
CA ASP A 60 5.70 -20.02 -11.37
C ASP A 60 5.19 -19.15 -10.22
N LEU A 61 5.52 -19.51 -8.97
CA LEU A 61 5.15 -18.73 -7.80
C LEU A 61 5.78 -17.33 -7.86
N ARG A 62 7.04 -17.22 -8.28
CA ARG A 62 7.72 -15.91 -8.47
C ARG A 62 7.00 -15.04 -9.50
N GLY A 63 6.55 -15.62 -10.62
CA GLY A 63 5.83 -14.91 -11.68
C GLY A 63 4.55 -14.24 -11.17
N LEU A 64 3.88 -14.83 -10.19
CA LEU A 64 2.69 -14.25 -9.58
C LEU A 64 2.97 -12.94 -8.82
N TYR A 65 4.19 -12.73 -8.30
CA TYR A 65 4.57 -11.49 -7.60
C TYR A 65 4.75 -10.30 -8.53
N VAL A 66 4.86 -10.51 -9.85
CA VAL A 66 5.07 -9.42 -10.82
C VAL A 66 3.95 -8.40 -10.75
N LEU A 67 2.69 -8.85 -10.82
CA LEU A 67 1.54 -7.96 -10.82
C LEU A 67 1.39 -7.12 -9.54
N PRO A 68 1.35 -7.68 -8.32
CA PRO A 68 1.20 -6.86 -7.11
C PRO A 68 2.38 -5.90 -6.92
N LEU A 69 3.60 -6.30 -7.26
CA LEU A 69 4.76 -5.42 -7.17
C LEU A 69 4.67 -4.27 -8.18
N LEU A 70 4.33 -4.54 -9.45
CA LEU A 70 4.10 -3.49 -10.45
C LEU A 70 3.04 -2.49 -10.01
N VAL A 71 1.90 -2.98 -9.50
CA VAL A 71 0.83 -2.12 -9.00
C VAL A 71 1.32 -1.29 -7.82
N ALA A 72 2.02 -1.90 -6.85
CA ALA A 72 2.55 -1.20 -5.68
C ALA A 72 3.61 -0.14 -6.06
N THR A 73 4.50 -0.43 -7.02
CA THR A 73 5.53 0.49 -7.53
C THR A 73 4.94 1.81 -8.01
N VAL A 74 3.75 1.78 -8.61
CA VAL A 74 3.07 2.98 -9.11
C VAL A 74 2.10 3.56 -8.08
N ALA A 75 1.29 2.72 -7.44
CA ALA A 75 0.20 3.15 -6.58
C ALA A 75 0.67 3.75 -5.26
N LEU A 76 1.78 3.26 -4.67
CA LEU A 76 2.29 3.80 -3.40
C LEU A 76 2.76 5.26 -3.52
N PRO A 77 3.64 5.65 -4.47
CA PRO A 77 3.94 7.06 -4.70
C PRO A 77 2.69 7.88 -5.02
N ALA A 78 1.80 7.36 -5.86
CA ALA A 78 0.57 8.06 -6.25
C ALA A 78 -0.39 8.29 -5.07
N ALA A 79 -0.33 7.45 -4.02
CA ALA A 79 -1.11 7.67 -2.80
C ALA A 79 -0.74 8.98 -2.07
N LEU A 80 0.44 9.58 -2.35
CA LEU A 80 0.80 10.90 -1.83
C LEU A 80 -0.06 12.03 -2.41
N PHE A 81 -0.63 11.87 -3.61
CA PHE A 81 -1.62 12.82 -4.11
C PHE A 81 -2.85 12.84 -3.20
N THR A 82 -3.26 11.68 -2.70
CA THR A 82 -4.38 11.58 -1.76
C THR A 82 -4.03 12.25 -0.44
N PHE A 83 -2.83 12.02 0.09
CA PHE A 83 -2.33 12.73 1.27
C PHE A 83 -2.38 14.25 1.08
N ALA A 84 -1.90 14.76 -0.06
CA ALA A 84 -1.90 16.19 -0.38
C ALA A 84 -3.32 16.76 -0.49
N THR A 85 -4.22 16.05 -1.17
CA THR A 85 -5.62 16.45 -1.35
C THR A 85 -6.37 16.47 -0.02
N ILE A 86 -6.25 15.41 0.79
CA ILE A 86 -6.89 15.35 2.12
C ILE A 86 -6.34 16.45 3.01
N SER A 87 -5.02 16.67 3.02
CA SER A 87 -4.39 17.74 3.81
C SER A 87 -4.91 19.13 3.41
N ARG A 88 -5.04 19.39 2.11
CA ARG A 88 -5.57 20.68 1.61
C ARG A 88 -7.05 20.85 1.98
N GLY A 89 -7.88 19.84 1.70
CA GLY A 89 -9.31 19.87 2.02
C GLY A 89 -9.61 19.92 3.52
N SER A 90 -8.68 19.45 4.35
CA SER A 90 -8.73 19.49 5.82
C SER A 90 -8.14 20.78 6.41
N GLY A 91 -7.79 21.75 5.58
CA GLY A 91 -7.34 23.08 6.00
C GLY A 91 -5.93 23.12 6.60
N PHE A 92 -5.03 22.20 6.25
CA PHE A 92 -3.63 22.29 6.71
C PHE A 92 -2.96 23.53 6.11
N ALA A 93 -2.35 24.36 6.96
CA ALA A 93 -1.85 25.68 6.57
C ALA A 93 -0.81 25.58 5.44
N TRP A 94 0.12 24.62 5.55
CA TRP A 94 1.12 24.36 4.51
C TRP A 94 0.50 23.85 3.20
N ALA A 95 -0.56 23.02 3.26
CA ALA A 95 -1.21 22.43 2.09
C ALA A 95 -2.15 23.40 1.35
N ARG A 96 -2.59 24.47 2.03
CA ARG A 96 -3.35 25.57 1.43
C ARG A 96 -2.49 26.47 0.55
N ILE A 97 -1.19 26.53 0.81
CA ILE A 97 -0.24 27.27 -0.03
C ILE A 97 0.05 26.40 -1.25
N ASP A 98 0.00 26.98 -2.46
CA ASP A 98 0.17 26.22 -3.70
C ASP A 98 1.55 25.55 -3.79
N TRP A 99 2.58 26.17 -3.19
CA TRP A 99 3.90 25.57 -3.04
C TRP A 99 3.92 24.31 -2.16
N GLY A 100 3.13 24.25 -1.08
CA GLY A 100 3.11 23.08 -0.20
C GLY A 100 2.42 21.89 -0.86
N HIS A 101 1.25 22.11 -1.48
CA HIS A 101 0.57 21.06 -2.24
C HIS A 101 1.41 20.63 -3.46
N GLY A 102 1.92 21.60 -4.24
CA GLY A 102 2.77 21.34 -5.39
C GLY A 102 4.06 20.59 -5.03
N GLY A 103 4.67 20.91 -3.90
CA GLY A 103 5.86 20.22 -3.40
C GLY A 103 5.62 18.73 -3.14
N VAL A 104 4.47 18.37 -2.55
CA VAL A 104 4.10 16.96 -2.36
C VAL A 104 3.81 16.27 -3.70
N CYS A 105 3.18 16.96 -4.64
CA CYS A 105 2.95 16.42 -5.98
C CYS A 105 4.28 16.16 -6.72
N LEU A 106 5.24 17.09 -6.66
CA LEU A 106 6.58 16.91 -7.21
C LEU A 106 7.32 15.76 -6.53
N LEU A 107 7.22 15.63 -5.21
CA LEU A 107 7.78 14.51 -4.46
C LEU A 107 7.18 13.18 -4.91
N ALA A 108 5.86 13.10 -5.10
CA ALA A 108 5.17 11.90 -5.59
C ALA A 108 5.70 11.47 -6.97
N VAL A 109 5.87 12.43 -7.89
CA VAL A 109 6.43 12.18 -9.23
C VAL A 109 7.90 11.74 -9.13
N ALA A 110 8.71 12.39 -8.30
CA ALA A 110 10.11 12.03 -8.10
C ALA A 110 10.23 10.60 -7.53
N LEU A 111 9.39 10.23 -6.56
CA LEU A 111 9.36 8.88 -5.99
C LEU A 111 8.86 7.84 -6.99
N LEU A 112 7.92 8.21 -7.86
CA LEU A 112 7.48 7.34 -8.95
C LEU A 112 8.65 7.04 -9.89
N ILE A 113 9.36 8.07 -10.37
CA ILE A 113 10.55 7.93 -11.24
C ILE A 113 11.62 7.11 -10.53
N TYR A 114 11.89 7.38 -9.26
CA TYR A 114 12.83 6.63 -8.43
C TYR A 114 12.48 5.15 -8.31
N SER A 115 11.19 4.80 -8.34
CA SER A 115 10.72 3.41 -8.18
C SER A 115 10.74 2.61 -9.48
N LEU A 116 10.72 3.27 -10.66
CA LEU A 116 10.66 2.61 -11.97
C LEU A 116 11.79 1.58 -12.20
N PRO A 117 13.07 1.85 -11.85
CA PRO A 117 14.13 0.86 -12.01
C PRO A 117 13.87 -0.44 -11.24
N GLY A 118 13.10 -0.38 -10.14
CA GLY A 118 12.74 -1.54 -9.33
C GLY A 118 11.91 -2.59 -10.10
N ILE A 119 11.20 -2.19 -11.16
CA ILE A 119 10.43 -3.09 -12.03
C ILE A 119 11.34 -4.15 -12.67
N PHE A 120 12.56 -3.76 -13.06
CA PHE A 120 13.52 -4.66 -13.70
C PHE A 120 14.22 -5.61 -12.71
N VAL A 121 14.02 -5.40 -11.40
CA VAL A 121 14.59 -6.23 -10.33
C VAL A 121 13.60 -7.31 -9.87
N ILE A 122 12.33 -7.25 -10.28
CA ILE A 122 11.32 -8.29 -9.97
C ILE A 122 11.75 -9.71 -10.40
N PRO A 123 12.42 -9.91 -11.54
CA PRO A 123 12.93 -11.25 -11.91
C PRO A 123 13.98 -11.80 -10.95
N THR A 124 14.64 -10.94 -10.17
CA THR A 124 15.71 -11.32 -9.24
C THR A 124 15.21 -11.54 -7.81
N LEU A 125 13.89 -11.67 -7.60
CA LEU A 125 13.37 -12.02 -6.30
C LEU A 125 13.80 -13.43 -5.91
N ALA A 126 14.26 -13.55 -4.67
CA ALA A 126 14.70 -14.80 -4.07
C ALA A 126 13.59 -15.39 -3.19
N PRO A 127 13.43 -16.73 -3.17
CA PRO A 127 12.44 -17.38 -2.34
C PRO A 127 12.84 -17.34 -0.86
N ALA A 128 11.89 -16.99 -0.01
CA ALA A 128 11.98 -17.04 1.44
C ALA A 128 11.01 -18.11 1.97
N CYS A 129 11.51 -18.95 2.88
CA CYS A 129 10.74 -20.02 3.50
C CYS A 129 10.67 -19.81 5.01
N TRP A 130 9.46 -19.99 5.56
CA TRP A 130 9.23 -19.99 6.99
C TRP A 130 8.16 -21.01 7.34
N GLN A 131 8.52 -22.07 8.06
CA GLN A 131 7.58 -23.13 8.44
C GLN A 131 6.83 -23.63 7.19
N ASP A 132 5.51 -23.41 7.09
CA ASP A 132 4.72 -23.75 5.90
C ASP A 132 4.57 -22.63 4.88
N VAL A 133 5.12 -21.44 5.06
CA VAL A 133 4.95 -20.31 4.13
C VAL A 133 6.14 -20.20 3.19
N VAL A 134 5.85 -20.00 1.90
CA VAL A 134 6.83 -19.68 0.86
C VAL A 134 6.44 -18.35 0.22
N TRP A 135 7.35 -17.39 0.20
CA TRP A 135 7.14 -16.10 -0.47
C TRP A 135 8.44 -15.58 -1.10
N TYR A 136 8.38 -14.43 -1.75
CA TYR A 136 9.53 -13.87 -2.47
C TYR A 136 9.95 -12.51 -1.91
N LEU A 137 11.26 -12.32 -1.75
CA LEU A 137 11.84 -11.07 -1.24
C LEU A 137 12.97 -10.58 -2.17
N PRO A 138 13.23 -9.26 -2.21
CA PRO A 138 14.39 -8.71 -2.91
C PRO A 138 15.74 -9.09 -2.26
N SER A 139 15.73 -9.37 -0.96
CA SER A 139 16.88 -9.83 -0.19
C SER A 139 16.36 -10.71 0.96
N VAL A 140 16.84 -11.95 1.01
CA VAL A 140 16.39 -12.97 1.97
C VAL A 140 17.41 -13.05 3.09
N PRO A 141 17.05 -12.78 4.35
CA PRO A 141 17.97 -12.94 5.46
C PRO A 141 18.27 -14.43 5.70
N PRO A 142 19.46 -14.79 6.21
CA PRO A 142 19.90 -16.18 6.32
C PRO A 142 18.92 -17.16 7.01
N PRO A 143 18.19 -16.77 8.08
CA PRO A 143 17.21 -17.65 8.72
C PRO A 143 16.01 -18.04 7.86
N LEU A 144 15.81 -17.39 6.70
CA LEU A 144 14.66 -17.58 5.81
C LEU A 144 15.02 -18.27 4.50
N PHE A 145 16.24 -18.77 4.35
CA PHE A 145 16.59 -19.52 3.14
C PHE A 145 15.73 -20.78 3.03
N CYS A 146 15.20 -21.00 1.83
CA CYS A 146 14.53 -22.24 1.51
C CYS A 146 15.54 -23.40 1.47
N PRO A 147 15.15 -24.61 1.90
CA PRO A 147 15.95 -25.80 1.67
C PRO A 147 16.31 -25.92 0.19
N ASP A 148 17.56 -26.30 -0.10
CA ASP A 148 18.08 -26.50 -1.46
C ASP A 148 18.12 -25.26 -2.36
N ALA A 149 17.78 -24.08 -1.84
CA ALA A 149 18.08 -22.83 -2.54
C ALA A 149 19.59 -22.57 -2.46
N ALA A 150 20.22 -22.40 -3.62
CA ALA A 150 21.58 -21.86 -3.65
C ALA A 150 21.58 -20.52 -2.88
N PRO A 151 22.65 -20.18 -2.14
CA PRO A 151 22.77 -18.86 -1.54
C PRO A 151 22.82 -17.83 -2.67
N GLU A 152 21.66 -17.35 -3.09
CA GLU A 152 21.53 -16.29 -4.08
C GLU A 152 22.19 -15.03 -3.51
N LEU A 153 22.72 -14.20 -4.42
CA LEU A 153 23.42 -12.96 -4.09
C LEU A 153 22.69 -12.24 -2.96
N LEU A 154 23.37 -12.10 -1.82
CA LEU A 154 22.95 -11.22 -0.74
C LEU A 154 23.03 -9.78 -1.26
N LEU A 155 21.98 -9.32 -1.93
CA LEU A 155 21.85 -7.89 -2.21
C LEU A 155 21.81 -7.20 -0.85
N PRO A 156 22.65 -6.16 -0.63
CA PRO A 156 22.60 -5.40 0.61
C PRO A 156 21.16 -4.89 0.80
N PRO A 157 20.63 -4.94 2.03
CA PRO A 157 19.27 -4.51 2.30
C PRO A 157 19.13 -3.06 1.84
N ARG A 158 18.29 -2.84 0.82
CA ARG A 158 17.96 -1.49 0.36
C ARG A 158 16.90 -0.94 1.28
N LEU A 159 17.14 0.27 1.80
CA LEU A 159 16.15 0.98 2.58
C LEU A 159 14.89 1.17 1.69
N PRO A 160 13.70 0.73 2.11
CA PRO A 160 12.48 0.87 1.31
C PRO A 160 11.98 2.33 1.37
N VAL A 161 12.72 3.22 0.68
CA VAL A 161 12.54 4.68 0.74
C VAL A 161 11.10 5.09 0.44
N VAL A 162 10.50 4.55 -0.62
CA VAL A 162 9.15 4.92 -1.05
C VAL A 162 8.09 4.51 -0.02
N PRO A 163 7.98 3.22 0.41
CA PRO A 163 7.10 2.86 1.51
C PRO A 163 7.34 3.68 2.78
N ALA A 164 8.60 3.92 3.17
CA ALA A 164 8.91 4.68 4.37
C ALA A 164 8.37 6.12 4.32
N ILE A 165 8.55 6.82 3.20
CA ILE A 165 8.03 8.18 3.01
C ILE A 165 6.51 8.19 3.00
N VAL A 166 5.87 7.25 2.30
CA VAL A 166 4.40 7.16 2.23
C VAL A 166 3.81 6.89 3.62
N LEU A 167 4.37 5.92 4.35
CA LEU A 167 3.92 5.61 5.71
C LEU A 167 4.11 6.80 6.65
N ALA A 168 5.25 7.48 6.59
CA ALA A 168 5.51 8.68 7.39
C ALA A 168 4.51 9.81 7.07
N ALA A 169 4.21 10.03 5.79
CA ALA A 169 3.23 11.02 5.36
C ALA A 169 1.83 10.71 5.93
N TYR A 170 1.38 9.45 5.83
CA TYR A 170 0.07 9.04 6.35
C TYR A 170 0.00 8.99 7.88
N LEU A 171 1.11 8.71 8.57
CA LEU A 171 1.22 8.88 10.03
C LEU A 171 1.07 10.35 10.42
N GLY A 172 1.79 11.25 9.75
CA GLY A 172 1.67 12.69 9.95
C GLY A 172 0.24 13.21 9.67
N LEU A 173 -0.39 12.69 8.62
CA LEU A 173 -1.79 12.96 8.31
C LEU A 173 -2.72 12.47 9.43
N GLY A 174 -2.52 11.24 9.89
CA GLY A 174 -3.29 10.65 10.98
C GLY A 174 -3.21 11.48 12.26
N ALA A 175 -2.01 11.91 12.66
CA ALA A 175 -1.82 12.78 13.82
C ALA A 175 -2.53 14.13 13.65
N GLY A 176 -2.38 14.76 12.48
CA GLY A 176 -3.03 16.04 12.21
C GLY A 176 -4.56 15.94 12.13
N LEU A 177 -5.10 14.86 11.55
CA LEU A 177 -6.54 14.64 11.45
C LEU A 177 -7.16 14.17 12.77
N TRP A 178 -6.42 13.49 13.64
CA TRP A 178 -6.88 13.24 15.00
C TRP A 178 -7.16 14.57 15.69
N TYR A 179 -6.20 15.49 15.72
CA TYR A 179 -6.38 16.77 16.40
C TYR A 179 -7.50 17.65 15.81
N ARG A 180 -7.75 17.55 14.50
CA ARG A 180 -8.64 18.49 13.78
C ARG A 180 -10.04 17.96 13.51
N GLN A 181 -10.18 16.65 13.34
CA GLN A 181 -11.42 16.02 12.84
C GLN A 181 -11.79 14.77 13.64
N ASP A 182 -11.07 14.46 14.72
CA ASP A 182 -11.29 13.28 15.56
C ASP A 182 -11.23 11.98 14.74
N TRP A 183 -10.19 11.83 13.90
CA TRP A 183 -9.88 10.57 13.20
C TRP A 183 -8.71 9.82 13.85
N PRO A 184 -8.79 9.41 15.14
CA PRO A 184 -7.69 8.71 15.82
C PRO A 184 -7.37 7.37 15.16
N TRP A 185 -8.36 6.76 14.51
CA TRP A 185 -8.25 5.47 13.85
C TRP A 185 -7.24 5.46 12.69
N LEU A 186 -7.01 6.60 12.01
CA LEU A 186 -6.00 6.65 10.95
C LEU A 186 -4.59 6.54 11.54
N LEU A 187 -4.31 7.32 12.59
CA LEU A 187 -3.02 7.23 13.29
C LEU A 187 -2.84 5.85 13.92
N ALA A 188 -3.88 5.31 14.56
CA ALA A 188 -3.83 3.99 15.18
C ALA A 188 -3.56 2.88 14.13
N GLY A 189 -4.31 2.87 13.02
CA GLY A 189 -4.14 1.87 11.96
C GLY A 189 -2.76 1.96 11.31
N MET A 190 -2.32 3.17 10.94
CA MET A 190 -0.99 3.38 10.37
C MET A 190 0.13 3.08 11.38
N GLY A 191 -0.06 3.43 12.64
CA GLY A 191 0.91 3.23 13.72
C GLY A 191 1.11 1.75 14.03
N VAL A 192 0.02 1.02 14.28
CA VAL A 192 0.05 -0.43 14.50
C VAL A 192 0.58 -1.14 13.25
N GLY A 193 0.11 -0.77 12.05
CA GLY A 193 0.57 -1.36 10.80
C GLY A 193 2.08 -1.16 10.61
N THR A 194 2.57 0.06 10.82
CA THR A 194 4.02 0.36 10.72
C THR A 194 4.82 -0.38 11.78
N ALA A 195 4.34 -0.46 13.02
CA ALA A 195 5.01 -1.22 14.08
C ALA A 195 5.16 -2.70 13.70
N LEU A 196 4.14 -3.31 13.11
CA LEU A 196 4.19 -4.68 12.60
C LEU A 196 5.19 -4.84 11.45
N LEU A 197 5.30 -3.84 10.56
CA LEU A 197 6.27 -3.84 9.45
C LEU A 197 7.72 -3.70 9.92
N LEU A 198 7.94 -3.12 11.09
CA LEU A 198 9.27 -2.94 11.70
C LEU A 198 9.70 -4.14 12.55
N LEU A 199 8.80 -5.09 12.83
CA LEU A 199 9.18 -6.30 13.53
C LEU A 199 10.18 -7.11 12.69
N PRO A 200 11.16 -7.76 13.34
CA PRO A 200 12.13 -8.58 12.64
C PRO A 200 11.44 -9.65 11.80
N LEU A 201 11.86 -9.81 10.55
CA LEU A 201 11.36 -10.88 9.69
C LEU A 201 11.66 -12.27 10.29
N THR A 202 12.64 -12.36 11.20
CA THR A 202 12.96 -13.52 12.05
C THR A 202 11.89 -13.86 13.09
N TRP A 203 10.72 -13.21 13.07
CA TRP A 203 9.55 -13.58 13.89
C TRP A 203 8.39 -14.15 13.06
N GLY A 204 8.51 -14.11 11.73
CA GLY A 204 7.51 -14.65 10.82
C GLY A 204 7.14 -13.69 9.70
N PRO A 205 6.50 -14.21 8.63
CA PRO A 205 5.88 -13.38 7.62
C PRO A 205 4.60 -12.68 8.12
N LEU A 206 3.96 -13.21 9.16
CA LEU A 206 2.65 -12.73 9.61
C LEU A 206 2.63 -11.23 9.93
N PRO A 207 3.56 -10.67 10.75
CA PRO A 207 3.57 -9.25 11.02
C PRO A 207 3.71 -8.40 9.75
N ARG A 208 4.53 -8.85 8.78
CA ARG A 208 4.72 -8.14 7.52
C ARG A 208 3.41 -8.01 6.75
N PHE A 209 2.72 -9.12 6.50
CA PHE A 209 1.46 -9.10 5.75
C PHE A 209 0.33 -8.38 6.51
N ALA A 210 0.25 -8.58 7.83
CA ALA A 210 -0.71 -7.87 8.66
C ALA A 210 -0.48 -6.34 8.62
N GLY A 211 0.78 -5.91 8.71
CA GLY A 211 1.16 -4.51 8.63
C GLY A 211 0.87 -3.89 7.27
N GLU A 212 1.19 -4.58 6.17
CA GLU A 212 0.89 -4.12 4.80
C GLU A 212 -0.61 -3.92 4.59
N LEU A 213 -1.41 -4.93 4.94
CA LEU A 213 -2.87 -4.89 4.80
C LEU A 213 -3.49 -3.80 5.69
N LEU A 214 -3.04 -3.68 6.93
CA LEU A 214 -3.58 -2.70 7.87
C LEU A 214 -3.29 -1.26 7.42
N CYS A 215 -2.04 -0.96 7.01
CA CYS A 215 -1.68 0.35 6.47
C CYS A 215 -2.49 0.66 5.21
N ALA A 216 -2.53 -0.26 4.25
CA ALA A 216 -3.25 -0.05 3.00
C ALA A 216 -4.77 0.14 3.22
N ALA A 217 -5.37 -0.62 4.15
CA ALA A 217 -6.78 -0.47 4.51
C ALA A 217 -7.06 0.86 5.20
N ALA A 218 -6.18 1.32 6.10
CA ALA A 218 -6.32 2.61 6.76
C ALA A 218 -6.23 3.77 5.75
N MET A 219 -5.29 3.69 4.81
CA MET A 219 -5.16 4.65 3.69
C MET A 219 -6.43 4.69 2.83
N ALA A 220 -6.95 3.52 2.43
CA ALA A 220 -8.18 3.43 1.64
C ALA A 220 -9.41 3.97 2.40
N LEU A 221 -9.54 3.65 3.70
CA LEU A 221 -10.61 4.15 4.55
C LEU A 221 -10.58 5.67 4.69
N ALA A 222 -9.39 6.28 4.82
CA ALA A 222 -9.22 7.73 4.82
C ALA A 222 -9.67 8.37 3.51
N ALA A 223 -9.29 7.78 2.38
CA ALA A 223 -9.74 8.25 1.07
C ALA A 223 -11.28 8.14 0.93
N VAL A 224 -11.88 7.01 1.32
CA VAL A 224 -13.35 6.83 1.28
C VAL A 224 -14.05 7.88 2.15
N ARG A 225 -13.60 8.06 3.40
CA ARG A 225 -14.24 8.99 4.34
C ARG A 225 -14.14 10.43 3.85
N TYR A 226 -12.98 10.82 3.33
CA TYR A 226 -12.79 12.13 2.73
C TYR A 226 -13.67 12.37 1.50
N VAL A 227 -13.77 11.39 0.60
CA VAL A 227 -14.62 11.50 -0.61
C VAL A 227 -16.09 11.63 -0.23
N ARG A 228 -16.56 10.86 0.77
CA ARG A 228 -17.94 10.94 1.27
C ARG A 228 -18.27 12.25 1.97
N SER A 229 -17.28 12.95 2.53
CA SER A 229 -17.48 14.26 3.15
C SER A 229 -17.45 15.42 2.16
N GLN A 230 -17.08 15.20 0.89
CA GLN A 230 -17.16 16.24 -0.13
C GLN A 230 -18.62 16.46 -0.57
N PRO A 231 -19.01 17.72 -0.86
CA PRO A 231 -20.29 17.97 -1.50
C PRO A 231 -20.36 17.25 -2.87
N PRO A 232 -21.56 16.82 -3.30
CA PRO A 232 -21.72 16.26 -4.64
C PRO A 232 -21.25 17.28 -5.68
N PRO A 233 -20.66 16.83 -6.80
CA PRO A 233 -20.26 17.73 -7.87
C PRO A 233 -21.47 18.56 -8.31
N ALA A 234 -21.27 19.88 -8.46
CA ALA A 234 -22.32 20.76 -8.94
C ALA A 234 -22.88 20.20 -10.25
N ALA A 235 -24.22 20.14 -10.37
CA ALA A 235 -24.85 19.73 -11.61
C ALA A 235 -24.30 20.61 -12.75
N PRO A 236 -24.02 20.03 -13.94
CA PRO A 236 -23.63 20.84 -15.09
C PRO A 236 -24.67 21.94 -15.24
N ALA A 237 -24.22 23.19 -15.31
CA ALA A 237 -25.09 24.34 -15.56
C ALA A 237 -25.86 23.99 -16.83
N GLY A 238 -27.17 23.71 -16.69
CA GLY A 238 -27.99 23.33 -17.82
C GLY A 238 -27.84 24.39 -18.88
N ASP A 239 -27.46 23.99 -20.09
CA ASP A 239 -27.37 24.88 -21.24
C ASP A 239 -28.70 25.63 -21.32
N GLY A 240 -28.67 26.91 -20.94
CA GLY A 240 -29.83 27.78 -21.02
C GLY A 240 -30.31 27.79 -22.47
N PRO A 241 -31.63 27.84 -22.73
CA PRO A 241 -32.13 27.86 -24.09
C PRO A 241 -31.47 29.02 -24.83
N ALA A 242 -30.78 28.70 -25.93
CA ALA A 242 -30.31 29.68 -26.88
C ALA A 242 -31.53 30.44 -27.41
N GLY A 243 -31.70 31.68 -26.96
CA GLY A 243 -32.70 32.62 -27.45
C GLY A 243 -32.25 33.31 -28.73
#